data_AF-A0A4Z0V4K0-F1
#
_entry.id   AF-A0A4Z0V4K0-F1
#
_cell.length_a   1.000
_cell.length_b   1.000
_cell.length_c   1.000
_cell.angle_alpha   90.00
_cell.angle_beta   90.00
_cell.angle_gamma   90.00
#
_symmetry.space_group_name_H-M   'P 1'
#
loop_
_entity.id
_entity.type
_entity.pdbx_description
1 polymer ?
#
loop_
_entity_poly.entity_id
_entity_poly.type
_entity_poly.pdbx_seq_one_letter_code
_entity_poly.pdbx_strand_id
1 'polypeptide(L)'
;MRIPIKILSVPFVLLSLFLTSCNDDIEEPSEYKGRSTEDFQYPHVYDIVNNLRVDNEMCRAWDRMLSYVNDNSRLEIGFYIYYDKGDYWFSEWFYGPNTSYESEISPIIKYGDVENKNALCAFFHCHTPYYGVGSRGTGPSDKDKEAAQILGVPGILYDYNAESISWFFPYEDSLPMPYFFGYMRRPNRYF
;
A
#
# COMPACT_ATOMS: atom_id res chain seq x y z
N MET A 1 -45.18 -40.44 -1.89
CA MET A 1 -45.35 -39.57 -0.72
C MET A 1 -44.41 -38.38 -0.91
N ARG A 2 -44.95 -37.22 -1.30
CA ARG A 2 -44.15 -36.02 -1.65
C ARG A 2 -44.11 -35.09 -0.45
N ILE A 3 -42.91 -34.79 0.04
CA ILE A 3 -42.66 -33.85 1.15
C ILE A 3 -42.71 -32.44 0.55
N PRO A 4 -43.55 -31.51 1.05
CA PRO A 4 -43.52 -30.13 0.59
C PRO A 4 -42.32 -29.39 1.22
N ILE A 5 -41.39 -28.96 0.37
CA ILE A 5 -40.31 -28.02 0.73
C ILE A 5 -40.97 -26.66 0.96
N LYS A 6 -41.08 -26.25 2.23
CA LYS A 6 -41.42 -24.87 2.58
C LYS A 6 -40.20 -24.00 2.29
N ILE A 7 -40.31 -23.15 1.26
CA ILE A 7 -39.36 -22.07 1.00
C ILE A 7 -39.46 -21.10 2.17
N LEU A 8 -38.44 -21.10 3.03
CA LEU A 8 -38.29 -20.12 4.08
C LEU A 8 -37.73 -18.84 3.44
N SER A 9 -38.61 -17.89 3.12
CA SER A 9 -38.21 -16.55 2.70
C SER A 9 -37.61 -15.81 3.90
N VAL A 10 -36.29 -15.80 4.02
CA VAL A 10 -35.58 -14.95 4.97
C VAL A 10 -35.51 -13.54 4.34
N PRO A 11 -36.01 -12.49 5.01
CA PRO A 11 -35.90 -11.14 4.48
C PRO A 11 -34.42 -10.71 4.55
N PHE A 12 -33.87 -10.38 3.39
CA PHE A 12 -32.54 -9.79 3.23
C PHE A 12 -32.60 -8.36 3.79
N VAL A 13 -32.32 -8.19 5.08
CA VAL A 13 -32.14 -6.86 5.68
C VAL A 13 -30.78 -6.35 5.20
N LEU A 14 -30.81 -5.43 4.24
CA LEU A 14 -29.67 -4.58 3.89
C LEU A 14 -29.30 -3.77 5.14
N LEU A 15 -28.36 -4.29 5.92
CA LEU A 15 -27.72 -3.55 6.99
C LEU A 15 -26.70 -2.61 6.33
N SER A 16 -27.17 -1.44 5.91
CA SER A 16 -26.31 -0.31 5.54
C SER A 16 -25.57 0.15 6.80
N LEU A 17 -24.42 -0.48 7.05
CA LEU A 17 -23.43 -0.02 8.01
C LEU A 17 -22.86 1.30 7.47
N PHE A 18 -23.43 2.40 7.92
CA PHE A 18 -22.74 3.68 7.97
C PHE A 18 -21.57 3.50 8.93
N LEU A 19 -20.41 3.09 8.42
CA LEU A 19 -19.15 3.30 9.12
C LEU A 19 -18.91 4.81 9.10
N THR A 20 -19.27 5.47 10.20
CA THR A 20 -18.68 6.75 10.56
C THR A 20 -17.21 6.48 10.84
N SER A 21 -16.39 6.48 9.78
CA SER A 21 -14.95 6.55 9.94
C SER A 21 -14.68 7.91 10.58
N CYS A 22 -14.17 7.90 11.81
CA CYS A 22 -13.44 9.04 12.32
C CYS A 22 -12.33 9.30 11.32
N ASN A 23 -12.46 10.36 10.52
CA ASN A 23 -11.32 10.94 9.85
C ASN A 23 -10.45 11.47 10.98
N ASP A 24 -9.43 10.71 11.38
CA ASP A 24 -8.22 11.37 11.84
C ASP A 24 -7.79 12.22 10.66
N ASP A 25 -8.07 13.52 10.75
CA ASP A 25 -7.67 14.50 9.76
C ASP A 25 -6.15 14.39 9.65
N ILE A 26 -5.67 13.67 8.63
CA ILE A 26 -4.29 13.71 8.19
C ILE A 26 -4.10 15.16 7.76
N GLU A 27 -3.65 16.01 8.67
CA GLU A 27 -3.40 17.42 8.39
C GLU A 27 -2.44 17.47 7.21
N GLU A 28 -2.92 18.06 6.10
CA GLU A 28 -2.02 18.41 5.01
C GLU A 28 -0.90 19.27 5.59
N PRO A 29 0.39 18.96 5.30
CA PRO A 29 1.50 19.73 5.79
C PRO A 29 1.26 21.23 5.56
N SER A 30 1.61 22.08 6.54
CA SER A 30 1.27 23.52 6.55
C SER A 30 1.70 24.29 5.30
N GLU A 31 2.61 23.74 4.50
CA GLU A 31 3.05 24.24 3.19
C GLU A 31 1.95 24.25 2.11
N TYR A 32 0.83 23.54 2.33
CA TYR A 32 -0.27 23.39 1.37
C TYR A 32 -1.50 24.25 1.65
N LYS A 33 -1.58 24.92 2.82
CA LYS A 33 -2.68 25.86 3.13
C LYS A 33 -2.62 27.07 2.21
N GLY A 34 -3.35 27.03 1.10
CA GLY A 34 -3.59 28.17 0.20
C GLY A 34 -3.24 27.99 -1.27
N ARG A 35 -2.81 26.80 -1.74
CA ARG A 35 -2.64 26.52 -3.18
C ARG A 35 -3.97 26.07 -3.80
N SER A 36 -4.27 26.56 -5.00
CA SER A 36 -5.52 26.22 -5.70
C SER A 36 -5.46 24.78 -6.22
N THR A 37 -6.60 24.10 -6.38
CA THR A 37 -6.66 22.76 -6.99
C THR A 37 -6.16 22.72 -8.44
N GLU A 38 -6.14 23.87 -9.12
CA GLU A 38 -5.61 24.04 -10.49
C GLU A 38 -4.06 23.99 -10.53
N ASP A 39 -3.38 24.15 -9.40
CA ASP A 39 -1.92 24.09 -9.27
C ASP A 39 -1.38 22.65 -9.11
N PHE A 40 -2.23 21.62 -9.22
CA PHE A 40 -1.82 20.23 -9.07
C PHE A 40 -2.14 19.41 -10.33
N GLN A 41 -1.10 18.94 -11.02
CA GLN A 41 -1.24 18.08 -12.20
C GLN A 41 -1.40 16.59 -11.83
N TYR A 42 -1.01 16.19 -10.62
CA TYR A 42 -0.98 14.79 -10.20
C TYR A 42 -2.16 14.43 -9.29
N PRO A 43 -2.66 13.18 -9.37
CA PRO A 43 -3.77 12.69 -8.57
C PRO A 43 -3.45 12.65 -7.07
N HIS A 44 -4.49 12.72 -6.24
CA HIS A 44 -4.36 12.44 -4.80
C HIS A 44 -4.14 10.95 -4.59
N VAL A 45 -3.45 10.55 -3.52
CA VAL A 45 -3.15 9.14 -3.22
C VAL A 45 -4.41 8.28 -3.13
N TYR A 46 -5.51 8.83 -2.62
CA TYR A 46 -6.82 8.18 -2.61
C TYR A 46 -7.38 7.91 -4.02
N ASP A 47 -7.14 8.82 -4.98
CA ASP A 47 -7.54 8.61 -6.39
C ASP A 47 -6.64 7.57 -7.07
N ILE A 48 -5.35 7.53 -6.67
CA ILE A 48 -4.38 6.55 -7.16
C ILE A 48 -4.82 5.13 -6.76
N VAL A 49 -5.08 4.89 -5.47
CA VAL A 49 -5.42 3.53 -5.00
C VAL A 49 -6.83 3.09 -5.40
N ASN A 50 -7.76 4.01 -5.61
CA ASN A 50 -9.10 3.68 -6.10
C ASN A 50 -9.13 3.40 -7.62
N ASN A 51 -8.02 3.59 -8.33
CA ASN A 51 -7.91 3.22 -9.74
C ASN A 51 -7.73 1.70 -9.87
N LEU A 52 -8.65 1.04 -10.59
CA LEU A 52 -8.65 -0.42 -10.76
C LEU A 52 -7.33 -0.99 -11.32
N ARG A 53 -6.63 -0.25 -12.20
CA ARG A 53 -5.36 -0.73 -12.75
C ARG A 53 -4.26 -0.71 -11.70
N VAL A 54 -4.23 0.33 -10.87
CA VAL A 54 -3.26 0.47 -9.77
C VAL A 54 -3.54 -0.56 -8.69
N ASP A 55 -4.80 -0.70 -8.27
CA ASP A 55 -5.26 -1.69 -7.28
C ASP A 55 -4.85 -3.12 -7.66
N ASN A 56 -5.12 -3.52 -8.90
CA ASN A 56 -4.72 -4.83 -9.41
C ASN A 56 -3.20 -5.04 -9.37
N GLU A 57 -2.39 -4.02 -9.69
CA GLU A 57 -0.93 -4.15 -9.67
C GLU A 57 -0.39 -4.25 -8.24
N MET A 58 -0.95 -3.48 -7.30
CA MET A 58 -0.61 -3.59 -5.87
C MET A 58 -0.97 -4.98 -5.31
N CYS A 59 -2.16 -5.49 -5.64
CA CYS A 59 -2.57 -6.85 -5.26
C CYS A 59 -1.64 -7.93 -5.86
N ARG A 60 -1.24 -7.79 -7.13
CA ARG A 60 -0.29 -8.71 -7.76
C ARG A 60 1.08 -8.70 -7.09
N ALA A 61 1.58 -7.53 -6.69
CA ALA A 61 2.84 -7.41 -5.97
C ALA A 61 2.75 -8.03 -4.56
N TRP A 62 1.61 -7.84 -3.88
CA TRP A 62 1.33 -8.48 -2.59
C TRP A 62 1.30 -10.01 -2.69
N ASP A 63 0.53 -10.56 -3.61
CA ASP A 63 0.46 -12.01 -3.86
C ASP A 63 1.83 -12.57 -4.25
N ARG A 64 2.60 -11.81 -5.03
CA ARG A 64 3.97 -12.20 -5.37
C ARG A 64 4.85 -12.26 -4.13
N MET A 65 4.78 -11.26 -3.26
CA MET A 65 5.56 -11.22 -2.03
C MET A 65 5.24 -12.44 -1.17
N LEU A 66 3.95 -12.76 -0.98
CA LEU A 66 3.51 -13.93 -0.24
C LEU A 66 4.06 -15.24 -0.83
N SER A 67 4.18 -15.35 -2.17
CA SER A 67 4.73 -16.54 -2.82
C SER A 67 6.21 -16.82 -2.52
N TYR A 68 6.96 -15.83 -2.01
CA TYR A 68 8.37 -15.99 -1.61
C TYR A 68 8.54 -16.17 -0.11
N VAL A 69 7.51 -15.87 0.68
CA VAL A 69 7.61 -15.85 2.13
C VAL A 69 7.39 -17.24 2.69
N ASN A 70 8.31 -17.66 3.56
CA ASN A 70 8.22 -18.87 4.38
C ASN A 70 8.96 -18.61 5.69
N ASP A 71 8.93 -19.59 6.60
CA ASP A 71 9.57 -19.56 7.92
C ASP A 71 11.04 -19.12 7.94
N ASN A 72 11.76 -19.22 6.82
CA ASN A 72 13.19 -18.91 6.72
C ASN A 72 13.51 -17.77 5.75
N SER A 73 12.54 -17.23 5.03
CA SER A 73 12.83 -16.26 3.97
C SER A 73 11.71 -15.26 3.75
N ARG A 74 12.08 -14.00 3.55
CA ARG A 74 11.18 -12.90 3.22
C ARG A 74 11.85 -11.94 2.25
N LEU A 75 11.06 -11.27 1.43
CA LEU A 75 11.51 -10.11 0.66
C LEU A 75 10.38 -9.11 0.42
N GLU A 76 10.72 -7.83 0.45
CA GLU A 76 9.80 -6.77 0.04
C GLU A 76 9.77 -6.65 -1.48
N ILE A 77 8.60 -6.29 -2.02
CA ILE A 77 8.37 -6.05 -3.45
C ILE A 77 7.67 -4.71 -3.60
N GLY A 78 8.03 -3.97 -4.65
CA GLY A 78 7.43 -2.68 -4.93
C GLY A 78 7.69 -2.23 -6.36
N PHE A 79 7.11 -1.09 -6.72
CA PHE A 79 7.22 -0.49 -8.05
C PHE A 79 6.93 1.01 -8.00
N TYR A 80 7.34 1.73 -9.04
CA TYR A 80 6.95 3.11 -9.25
C TYR A 80 5.61 3.19 -9.98
N ILE A 81 4.82 4.19 -9.62
CA ILE A 81 3.54 4.51 -10.25
C ILE A 81 3.70 5.82 -11.00
N TYR A 82 3.44 5.76 -12.30
CA TYR A 82 3.48 6.90 -13.20
C TYR A 82 2.07 7.30 -13.62
N TYR A 83 1.89 8.59 -13.87
CA TYR A 83 0.63 9.18 -14.31
C TYR A 83 0.87 10.26 -15.37
N ASP A 84 0.07 10.22 -16.43
CA ASP A 84 -0.06 11.32 -17.40
C ASP A 84 -1.50 11.37 -17.93
N LYS A 85 -2.13 12.55 -17.85
CA LYS A 85 -3.44 12.86 -18.47
C LYS A 85 -4.55 11.82 -18.21
N GLY A 86 -4.60 11.23 -17.02
CA GLY A 86 -5.64 10.28 -16.63
C GLY A 86 -5.23 8.82 -16.71
N ASP A 87 -4.09 8.51 -17.32
CA ASP A 87 -3.59 7.14 -17.48
C ASP A 87 -2.44 6.84 -16.53
N TYR A 88 -2.46 5.61 -15.98
CA TYR A 88 -1.42 5.08 -15.10
C TYR A 88 -0.58 4.01 -15.80
N TRP A 89 0.72 3.95 -15.49
CA TRP A 89 1.59 2.81 -15.81
C TRP A 89 2.64 2.62 -14.71
N PHE A 90 3.40 1.52 -14.80
CA PHE A 90 4.27 1.06 -13.72
C PHE A 90 5.67 0.79 -14.23
N SER A 91 6.66 0.94 -13.36
CA SER A 91 8.01 0.40 -13.61
C SER A 91 7.99 -1.13 -13.55
N GLU A 92 9.12 -1.76 -13.88
CA GLU A 92 9.38 -3.11 -13.41
C GLU A 92 9.35 -3.18 -11.87
N TRP A 93 9.07 -4.36 -11.33
CA TRP A 93 9.11 -4.61 -9.90
C TRP A 93 10.54 -4.61 -9.40
N PHE A 94 10.78 -3.89 -8.32
CA PHE A 94 12.02 -3.94 -7.58
C PHE A 94 11.86 -4.86 -6.36
N TYR A 95 12.94 -5.55 -6.02
CA TYR A 95 12.97 -6.62 -5.03
C TYR A 95 13.98 -6.28 -3.93
N GLY A 96 13.56 -6.37 -2.67
CA GLY A 96 14.46 -6.42 -1.54
C GLY A 96 15.35 -7.67 -1.58
N PRO A 97 16.44 -7.71 -0.79
CA PRO A 97 17.20 -8.94 -0.65
C PRO A 97 16.32 -10.03 -0.03
N ASN A 98 16.45 -11.27 -0.51
CA ASN A 98 15.81 -12.40 0.13
C ASN A 98 16.60 -12.75 1.41
N THR A 99 16.01 -12.50 2.58
CA THR A 99 16.68 -12.65 3.87
C THR A 99 15.86 -13.46 4.86
N SER A 100 16.54 -14.11 5.81
CA SER A 100 15.88 -14.74 6.94
C SER A 100 15.49 -13.73 8.02
N TYR A 101 14.61 -14.13 8.93
CA TYR A 101 14.14 -13.28 10.03
C TYR A 101 15.21 -12.94 11.05
N GLU A 102 16.22 -13.80 11.18
CA GLU A 102 17.39 -13.65 12.06
C GLU A 102 18.59 -13.00 11.35
N SER A 103 18.45 -12.61 10.08
CA SER A 103 19.53 -12.00 9.32
C SER A 103 19.78 -10.55 9.75
N GLU A 104 21.06 -10.17 9.88
CA GLU A 104 21.46 -8.77 9.99
C GLU A 104 21.26 -8.01 8.65
N ILE A 105 21.04 -8.72 7.54
CA ILE A 105 20.74 -8.10 6.25
C ILE A 105 19.28 -7.65 6.27
N SER A 106 19.09 -6.33 6.26
CA SER A 106 17.77 -5.73 6.23
C SER A 106 17.02 -6.11 4.94
N PRO A 107 15.74 -6.52 5.02
CA PRO A 107 14.92 -6.86 3.85
C PRO A 107 14.49 -5.62 3.04
N ILE A 108 14.91 -4.43 3.46
CA ILE A 108 14.53 -3.14 2.86
C ILE A 108 14.69 -3.18 1.35
N ILE A 109 13.64 -2.69 0.71
CA ILE A 109 13.58 -2.59 -0.72
C ILE A 109 14.67 -1.71 -1.34
N LYS A 110 15.27 -2.17 -2.44
CA LYS A 110 16.21 -1.37 -3.24
C LYS A 110 15.44 -0.73 -4.38
N TYR A 111 15.12 0.54 -4.21
CA TYR A 111 14.45 1.33 -5.24
C TYR A 111 15.26 1.35 -6.55
N GLY A 112 14.58 1.06 -7.66
CA GLY A 112 15.18 1.14 -9.01
C GLY A 112 15.35 2.57 -9.50
N ASP A 113 15.88 2.71 -10.71
CA ASP A 113 15.99 4.03 -11.36
C ASP A 113 14.61 4.55 -11.79
N VAL A 114 14.37 5.84 -11.58
CA VAL A 114 13.13 6.49 -12.04
C VAL A 114 13.23 6.78 -13.53
N GLU A 115 12.49 6.02 -14.34
CA GLU A 115 12.50 6.14 -15.81
C GLU A 115 11.96 7.48 -16.31
N ASN A 116 10.84 7.95 -15.73
CA ASN A 116 10.22 9.22 -16.10
C ASN A 116 9.90 10.08 -14.86
N LYS A 117 10.81 10.98 -14.52
CA LYS A 117 10.66 11.91 -13.38
C LYS A 117 9.47 12.85 -13.51
N ASN A 118 8.99 13.13 -14.73
CA ASN A 118 7.84 14.00 -14.94
C ASN A 118 6.53 13.24 -14.80
N ALA A 119 6.50 11.93 -15.03
CA ALA A 119 5.29 11.14 -14.85
C ALA A 119 5.17 10.52 -13.45
N LEU A 120 6.27 10.37 -12.70
CA LEU A 120 6.25 9.71 -11.39
C LEU A 120 5.25 10.41 -10.47
N CYS A 121 4.24 9.70 -9.97
CA CYS A 121 3.21 10.28 -9.11
C CYS A 121 3.13 9.64 -7.73
N ALA A 122 3.61 8.41 -7.58
CA ALA A 122 3.74 7.70 -6.30
C ALA A 122 4.74 6.55 -6.45
N PHE A 123 5.07 5.91 -5.33
CA PHE A 123 5.67 4.58 -5.32
C PHE A 123 4.91 3.68 -4.35
N PHE A 124 5.02 2.38 -4.59
CA PHE A 124 4.38 1.35 -3.79
C PHE A 124 5.39 0.30 -3.33
N HIS A 125 5.22 -0.23 -2.12
CA HIS A 125 5.85 -1.49 -1.72
C HIS A 125 5.01 -2.28 -0.70
N CYS A 126 5.40 -3.53 -0.47
CA CYS A 126 4.79 -4.44 0.49
C CYS A 126 5.75 -4.74 1.65
N HIS A 127 5.24 -4.74 2.87
CA HIS A 127 5.91 -5.37 4.01
C HIS A 127 5.52 -6.84 4.16
N THR A 128 6.43 -7.63 4.71
CA THR A 128 6.36 -9.10 4.72
C THR A 128 5.77 -9.66 6.01
N PRO A 129 5.13 -10.85 6.01
CA PRO A 129 4.92 -11.63 7.22
C PRO A 129 6.18 -11.73 8.08
N TYR A 130 6.03 -11.88 9.38
CA TYR A 130 7.13 -12.04 10.34
C TYR A 130 7.06 -13.37 11.08
N TYR A 131 7.86 -14.33 10.64
CA TYR A 131 8.10 -15.62 11.29
C TYR A 131 9.45 -15.62 12.04
N GLY A 132 9.85 -14.51 12.63
CA GLY A 132 11.03 -14.44 13.51
C GLY A 132 10.69 -14.60 14.98
N VAL A 133 11.71 -14.60 15.84
CA VAL A 133 11.50 -14.46 17.28
C VAL A 133 11.05 -13.03 17.61
N GLY A 134 9.92 -12.90 18.30
CA GLY A 134 9.37 -11.60 18.72
C GLY A 134 8.32 -11.06 17.75
N SER A 135 8.37 -9.76 17.48
CA SER A 135 7.37 -9.05 16.66
C SER A 135 8.01 -7.92 15.86
N ARG A 136 7.37 -7.53 14.75
CA ARG A 136 7.66 -6.27 14.06
C ARG A 136 6.46 -5.34 14.13
N GLY A 137 6.70 -4.02 14.18
CA GLY A 137 5.65 -3.03 13.95
C GLY A 137 5.16 -3.08 12.50
N THR A 138 3.94 -2.59 12.27
CA THR A 138 3.39 -2.39 10.92
C THR A 138 3.35 -0.91 10.54
N GLY A 139 3.15 -0.66 9.25
CA GLY A 139 3.15 0.68 8.69
C GLY A 139 4.54 1.17 8.30
N PRO A 140 4.64 2.40 7.77
CA PRO A 140 5.86 2.88 7.13
C PRO A 140 6.98 3.11 8.14
N SER A 141 8.14 2.54 7.84
CA SER A 141 9.39 2.80 8.55
C SER A 141 9.89 4.23 8.27
N ASP A 142 10.88 4.68 9.05
CA ASP A 142 11.51 5.98 8.79
C ASP A 142 12.28 5.99 7.46
N LYS A 143 12.75 4.82 6.99
CA LYS A 143 13.40 4.69 5.68
C LYS A 143 12.41 4.84 4.53
N ASP A 144 11.18 4.37 4.71
CA ASP A 144 10.12 4.59 3.72
C ASP A 144 9.78 6.07 3.61
N LYS A 145 9.61 6.73 4.76
CA LYS A 145 9.34 8.18 4.81
C LYS A 145 10.48 8.99 4.18
N GLU A 146 11.73 8.61 4.45
CA GLU A 146 12.91 9.23 3.83
C GLU A 146 12.90 9.04 2.30
N ALA A 147 12.57 7.83 1.80
CA ALA A 147 12.45 7.57 0.37
C ALA A 147 11.36 8.44 -0.28
N ALA A 148 10.19 8.54 0.36
CA ALA A 148 9.10 9.41 -0.11
C ALA A 148 9.51 10.88 -0.18
N GLN A 149 10.28 11.35 0.80
CA GLN A 149 10.82 12.70 0.81
C GLN A 149 11.84 12.93 -0.32
N ILE A 150 12.78 12.00 -0.53
CA ILE A 150 13.81 12.08 -1.58
C ILE A 150 13.17 12.08 -2.98
N LEU A 151 12.23 11.17 -3.22
CA LEU A 151 11.50 11.12 -4.49
C LEU A 151 10.58 12.33 -4.66
N GLY A 152 10.07 12.86 -3.55
CA GLY A 152 9.13 13.97 -3.50
C GLY A 152 7.76 13.60 -4.04
N VAL A 153 7.31 12.38 -3.74
CA VAL A 153 6.03 11.80 -4.16
C VAL A 153 5.40 11.01 -3.00
N PRO A 154 4.08 10.76 -3.02
CA PRO A 154 3.43 9.82 -2.11
C PRO A 154 4.10 8.44 -2.09
N GLY A 155 4.24 7.91 -0.87
CA GLY A 155 4.49 6.50 -0.65
C GLY A 155 3.18 5.78 -0.29
N ILE A 156 3.00 4.60 -0.88
CA ILE A 156 1.90 3.68 -0.60
C ILE A 156 2.50 2.37 -0.10
N LEU A 157 2.04 1.88 1.04
CA LEU A 157 2.54 0.63 1.63
C LEU A 157 1.37 -0.30 1.86
N TYR A 158 1.50 -1.56 1.43
CA TYR A 158 0.68 -2.65 1.96
C TYR A 158 1.37 -3.33 3.14
N ASP A 159 0.68 -3.34 4.28
CA ASP A 159 1.08 -4.05 5.49
C ASP A 159 -0.16 -4.61 6.20
N TYR A 160 0.02 -5.31 7.30
CA TYR A 160 -1.05 -5.94 8.07
C TYR A 160 -1.76 -4.93 8.99
N ASN A 161 -3.09 -5.07 9.09
CA ASN A 161 -3.93 -4.23 9.94
C ASN A 161 -3.84 -4.62 11.44
N ALA A 162 -2.68 -4.40 12.04
CA ALA A 162 -2.43 -4.53 13.48
C ALA A 162 -1.22 -3.68 13.84
N GLU A 163 -1.13 -3.12 15.05
CA GLU A 163 0.03 -2.29 15.44
C GLU A 163 1.37 -3.06 15.36
N SER A 164 1.33 -4.36 15.64
CA SER A 164 2.47 -5.25 15.49
C SER A 164 2.01 -6.66 15.12
N ILE A 165 2.90 -7.39 14.44
CA ILE A 165 2.68 -8.79 14.03
C ILE A 165 3.86 -9.66 14.47
N SER A 166 3.57 -10.93 14.71
CA SER A 166 4.53 -11.94 15.17
C SER A 166 4.30 -13.24 14.41
N TRP A 167 5.06 -14.29 14.76
CA TRP A 167 4.89 -15.62 14.19
C TRP A 167 3.43 -16.11 14.21
N PHE A 168 2.69 -15.82 15.27
CA PHE A 168 1.33 -16.34 15.49
C PHE A 168 0.22 -15.48 14.88
N PHE A 169 0.57 -14.45 14.09
CA PHE A 169 -0.41 -13.61 13.44
C PHE A 169 -1.19 -14.42 12.36
N PRO A 170 -2.52 -14.25 12.21
CA PRO A 170 -3.33 -15.02 11.27
C PRO A 170 -3.14 -14.51 9.83
N TYR A 171 -1.97 -14.75 9.25
CA TYR A 171 -1.58 -14.23 7.94
C TYR A 171 -2.54 -14.64 6.81
N GLU A 172 -3.01 -15.89 6.82
CA GLU A 172 -3.89 -16.45 5.77
C GLU A 172 -5.30 -15.83 5.76
N ASP A 173 -5.77 -15.33 6.90
CA ASP A 173 -7.09 -14.72 7.05
C ASP A 173 -7.05 -13.18 6.94
N SER A 174 -5.86 -12.61 6.71
CA SER A 174 -5.63 -11.17 6.76
C SER A 174 -5.45 -10.58 5.36
N LEU A 175 -6.25 -9.54 5.07
CA LEU A 175 -6.06 -8.72 3.88
C LEU A 175 -5.02 -7.62 4.13
N PRO A 176 -4.26 -7.19 3.10
CA PRO A 176 -3.39 -6.04 3.24
C PRO A 176 -4.19 -4.77 3.52
N MET A 177 -3.63 -3.90 4.36
CA MET A 177 -4.10 -2.56 4.61
C MET A 177 -3.18 -1.54 3.92
N PRO A 178 -3.73 -0.58 3.16
CA PRO A 178 -2.95 0.52 2.64
C PRO A 178 -2.58 1.51 3.74
N TYR A 179 -1.29 1.84 3.81
CA TYR A 179 -0.74 2.97 4.55
C TYR A 179 -0.25 4.02 3.57
N PHE A 180 -0.53 5.30 3.86
CA PHE A 180 -0.09 6.44 3.05
C PHE A 180 0.89 7.29 3.85
N PHE A 181 1.97 7.72 3.20
CA PHE A 181 3.02 8.49 3.86
C PHE A 181 3.76 9.41 2.87
N GLY A 182 4.49 10.38 3.41
CA GLY A 182 5.08 11.46 2.63
C GLY A 182 4.00 12.44 2.16
N TYR A 183 4.08 12.88 0.92
CA TYR A 183 3.07 13.77 0.35
C TYR A 183 1.79 13.02 0.00
N MET A 184 0.62 13.62 0.19
CA MET A 184 -0.66 13.00 -0.22
C MET A 184 -0.95 13.15 -1.72
N ARG A 185 -0.16 13.97 -2.41
CA ARG A 185 -0.08 14.10 -3.88
C ARG A 185 1.29 14.63 -4.26
N ARG A 186 1.79 14.28 -5.44
CA ARG A 186 3.03 14.89 -5.93
C ARG A 186 2.83 16.41 -6.17
N PRO A 187 3.69 17.27 -5.62
CA PRO A 187 3.64 18.69 -5.91
C PRO A 187 4.11 19.00 -7.34
N ASN A 188 3.50 20.00 -7.98
CA ASN A 188 4.05 20.58 -9.20
C ASN A 188 5.42 21.17 -8.90
N ARG A 189 6.45 20.78 -9.66
CA ARG A 189 7.76 21.41 -9.61
C ARG A 189 7.81 22.47 -10.70
N TYR A 190 7.74 23.73 -10.31
CA TYR A 190 8.07 24.83 -11.21
C TYR A 190 9.60 24.81 -11.40
N PHE A 191 10.04 24.51 -12.62
CA PHE A 191 11.44 24.66 -13.03
C PHE A 191 11.68 26.07 -13.55
#